data_AF-A0A377XQK0-F1
#
_entry.id   AF-A0A377XQK0-F1
#
_cell.length_a   1.000
_cell.length_b   1.000
_cell.length_c   1.000
_cell.angle_alpha   90.00
_cell.angle_beta   90.00
_cell.angle_gamma   90.00
#
_symmetry.space_group_name_H-M   'P 1'
#
loop_
_entity.id
_entity.type
_entity.pdbx_description
1 polymer ?
#
loop_
_entity_poly.entity_id
_entity_poly.type
_entity_poly.pdbx_seq_one_letter_code
_entity_poly.pdbx_strand_id
1 'polypeptide(L)'
;MSDEPLRPDPDRLLQHTAAPHRGKLKVFFGACAGVGKTWAMLAEAQRLRAQGLDILIGVAETHGRKETAAMLQGLSTLPPRRLAHRGR
;
A
#
# COMPACT_ATOMS: atom_id res chain seq x y z
N MET A 1 -52.73 1.81 -7.10
CA MET A 1 -51.70 2.86 -7.10
C MET A 1 -50.38 2.13 -7.14
N SER A 2 -49.76 2.09 -8.31
CA SER A 2 -48.50 1.37 -8.52
C SER A 2 -47.38 2.18 -7.88
N ASP A 3 -46.75 1.63 -6.86
CA ASP A 3 -45.60 2.22 -6.19
C ASP A 3 -44.37 1.96 -7.09
N GLU A 4 -44.25 2.73 -8.17
CA GLU A 4 -43.11 2.63 -9.07
C GLU A 4 -41.93 3.38 -8.45
N PRO A 5 -40.80 2.70 -8.16
CA PRO A 5 -39.69 3.31 -7.46
C PRO A 5 -39.17 4.50 -8.25
N LEU A 6 -39.14 5.66 -7.59
CA LEU A 6 -38.69 6.93 -8.15
C LEU A 6 -37.31 6.74 -8.82
N ARG A 7 -37.24 6.95 -10.14
CA ARG A 7 -35.98 6.83 -10.88
C ARG A 7 -34.94 7.78 -10.27
N PRO A 8 -33.77 7.27 -9.84
CA PRO A 8 -32.74 8.12 -9.24
C PRO A 8 -32.19 9.12 -10.26
N ASP A 9 -31.86 10.31 -9.78
CA ASP A 9 -31.25 11.39 -10.55
C ASP A 9 -29.88 10.95 -11.12
N PRO A 10 -29.68 10.96 -12.46
CA PRO A 10 -28.43 10.60 -13.10
C PRO A 10 -27.22 11.40 -12.59
N ASP A 11 -27.39 12.67 -12.27
CA ASP A 11 -26.28 13.54 -11.86
C ASP A 11 -25.79 13.16 -10.45
N ARG A 12 -26.70 12.74 -9.56
CA ARG A 12 -26.32 12.16 -8.26
C ARG A 12 -25.53 10.87 -8.43
N LEU A 13 -25.90 10.01 -9.37
CA LEU A 13 -25.16 8.77 -9.63
C LEU A 13 -23.74 9.09 -10.14
N LEU A 14 -23.59 10.11 -10.97
CA LEU A 14 -22.30 10.56 -11.49
C LEU A 14 -21.40 11.19 -10.40
N GLN A 15 -21.98 11.87 -9.42
CA GLN A 15 -21.23 12.43 -8.28
C GLN A 15 -20.65 11.34 -7.37
N HIS A 16 -21.29 10.17 -7.29
CA HIS A 16 -20.77 9.01 -6.55
C HIS A 16 -19.68 8.26 -7.31
N THR A 17 -19.57 8.44 -8.62
CA THR A 17 -18.38 8.01 -9.38
C THR A 17 -17.28 9.03 -9.24
N ALA A 18 -16.48 8.92 -8.17
CA ALA A 18 -15.18 9.57 -8.13
C ALA A 18 -14.39 9.16 -9.39
N ALA A 19 -13.83 10.14 -10.12
CA ALA A 19 -12.91 9.85 -11.22
C ALA A 19 -11.87 8.83 -10.71
N PRO A 20 -11.57 7.76 -11.46
CA PRO A 20 -10.76 6.66 -10.95
C PRO A 20 -9.43 7.19 -10.44
N HIS A 21 -9.27 7.18 -9.11
CA HIS A 21 -8.04 7.62 -8.47
C HIS A 21 -6.97 6.58 -8.77
N ARG A 22 -6.10 6.90 -9.73
CA ARG A 22 -4.97 6.04 -10.07
C ARG A 22 -3.88 6.20 -9.00
N GLY A 23 -3.49 5.07 -8.41
CA GLY A 23 -2.33 5.03 -7.52
C GLY A 23 -1.06 5.50 -8.22
N LYS A 24 -0.11 6.05 -7.45
CA LYS A 24 1.22 6.43 -7.93
C LYS A 24 2.24 5.38 -7.52
N LEU A 25 3.11 4.99 -8.46
CA LEU A 25 4.24 4.10 -8.19
C LEU A 25 5.52 4.93 -8.03
N LYS A 26 6.16 4.84 -6.87
CA LYS A 26 7.50 5.40 -6.63
C LYS A 26 8.51 4.25 -6.59
N VAL A 27 9.52 4.31 -7.46
CA VAL A 27 10.57 3.29 -7.55
C VAL A 27 11.86 3.81 -6.93
N PHE A 28 12.37 3.09 -5.93
CA PHE A 28 13.70 3.33 -5.35
C PHE A 28 14.73 2.51 -6.12
N PHE A 29 15.34 3.12 -7.14
CA PHE A 29 16.31 2.47 -8.01
C PHE A 29 17.75 2.57 -7.44
N GLY A 30 18.62 1.62 -7.80
CA GLY A 30 20.01 1.64 -7.34
C GLY A 30 20.88 0.62 -8.06
N ALA A 31 22.13 1.01 -8.34
CA ALA A 31 23.04 0.32 -9.27
C ALA A 31 23.52 -1.06 -8.82
N CYS A 32 23.54 -1.34 -7.51
CA CYS A 32 23.96 -2.65 -7.01
C CYS A 32 23.22 -3.06 -5.72
N ALA A 33 23.49 -4.28 -5.24
CA ALA A 33 23.02 -4.75 -3.94
C ALA A 33 23.68 -3.92 -2.81
N GLY A 34 22.99 -3.76 -1.68
CA GLY A 34 23.55 -3.05 -0.53
C GLY A 34 23.43 -1.51 -0.55
N VAL A 35 23.19 -0.87 -1.71
CA VAL A 35 23.09 0.62 -1.86
C VAL A 35 21.95 1.31 -1.10
N GLY A 36 21.20 0.58 -0.26
CA GLY A 36 20.21 1.19 0.62
C GLY A 36 18.79 1.32 0.06
N LYS A 37 18.45 0.70 -1.08
CA LYS A 37 17.10 0.78 -1.68
C LYS A 37 15.96 0.51 -0.69
N THR A 38 16.01 -0.62 0.01
CA THR A 38 15.00 -0.98 1.02
C THR A 38 14.98 0.01 2.18
N TRP A 39 16.15 0.46 2.62
CA TRP A 39 16.24 1.42 3.72
C TRP A 39 15.59 2.76 3.34
N ALA A 40 15.90 3.30 2.15
CA ALA A 40 15.32 4.54 1.65
C ALA A 40 13.79 4.44 1.47
N MET A 41 13.31 3.29 1.00
CA MET A 41 11.88 2.99 0.91
C MET A 41 11.20 3.03 2.29
N LEU A 42 11.80 2.40 3.31
CA LEU A 42 11.25 2.38 4.67
C LEU A 42 11.37 3.74 5.38
N ALA A 43 12.43 4.51 5.10
CA ALA A 43 12.58 5.88 5.58
C ALA A 43 11.45 6.79 5.07
N GLU A 44 11.10 6.66 3.79
CA GLU A 44 9.94 7.36 3.22
C GLU A 44 8.63 6.89 3.86
N ALA A 45 8.47 5.58 4.07
CA ALA A 45 7.29 5.02 4.73
C ALA A 45 7.10 5.59 6.15
N GLN A 46 8.17 5.67 6.94
CA GLN A 46 8.12 6.29 8.28
C GLN A 46 7.81 7.78 8.22
N ARG A 47 8.38 8.52 7.25
CA ARG A 47 8.09 9.94 7.04
C ARG A 47 6.61 10.16 6.72
N LEU A 48 6.02 9.33 5.85
CA LEU A 48 4.60 9.41 5.49
C LEU A 48 3.69 9.01 6.66
N ARG A 49 4.05 7.97 7.42
CA ARG A 49 3.34 7.61 8.65
C ARG A 49 3.35 8.76 9.66
N ALA A 50 4.49 9.42 9.85
CA ALA A 50 4.60 10.58 10.73
C ALA A 50 3.74 11.78 10.27
N GLN A 51 3.35 11.83 9.00
CA GLN A 51 2.39 12.80 8.46
C GLN A 51 0.92 12.37 8.61
N GLY A 52 0.67 11.21 9.23
CA GLY A 52 -0.68 10.70 9.45
C GLY A 52 -1.25 9.89 8.30
N LEU A 53 -0.43 9.50 7.30
CA LEU A 53 -0.89 8.58 6.25
C LEU A 53 -0.98 7.15 6.80
N ASP A 54 -1.99 6.42 6.34
CA ASP A 54 -2.12 4.99 6.59
C ASP A 54 -1.15 4.22 5.69
N ILE A 55 -0.18 3.55 6.31
CA ILE A 55 0.91 2.84 5.64
C ILE A 55 0.83 1.37 5.96
N LEU A 56 0.71 0.55 4.91
CA LEU A 56 0.72 -0.89 4.98
C LEU A 56 1.93 -1.45 4.22
N ILE A 57 2.76 -2.23 4.91
CA ILE A 57 3.84 -2.99 4.30
C ILE A 57 3.28 -4.32 3.79
N GLY A 58 3.29 -4.52 2.47
CA GLY A 58 2.99 -5.80 1.86
C GLY A 58 4.14 -6.80 1.98
N VAL A 59 5.35 -6.37 1.62
CA VAL A 59 6.58 -7.16 1.75
C VAL A 59 7.79 -6.22 1.88
N ALA A 60 8.75 -6.58 2.73
CA ALA A 60 10.00 -5.85 2.89
C ALA A 60 11.15 -6.80 3.28
N GLU A 61 12.18 -6.83 2.45
CA GLU A 61 13.36 -7.69 2.65
C GLU A 61 14.51 -6.91 3.30
N THR A 62 14.78 -7.21 4.58
CA THR A 62 15.84 -6.53 5.35
C THR A 62 17.23 -7.13 5.06
N HIS A 63 17.27 -8.38 4.58
CA HIS A 63 18.49 -9.17 4.41
C HIS A 63 19.37 -9.19 5.67
N GLY A 64 18.76 -9.31 6.86
CA GLY A 64 19.46 -9.41 8.14
C GLY A 64 20.05 -8.09 8.68
N ARG A 65 19.88 -6.98 7.96
CA ARG A 65 20.38 -5.66 8.40
C ARG A 65 19.51 -5.11 9.53
N LYS A 66 20.06 -5.08 10.75
CA LYS A 66 19.36 -4.67 11.99
C LYS A 66 18.71 -3.29 11.89
N GLU A 67 19.43 -2.30 11.37
CA GLU A 67 18.90 -0.94 11.21
C GLU A 67 17.72 -0.89 10.22
N THR A 68 17.78 -1.67 9.15
CA THR A 68 16.67 -1.76 8.18
C THR A 68 15.46 -2.46 8.81
N ALA A 69 15.68 -3.49 9.63
CA ALA A 69 14.61 -4.16 10.36
C ALA A 69 13.95 -3.26 11.41
N ALA A 70 14.73 -2.41 12.09
CA ALA A 70 14.20 -1.44 13.06
C ALA A 70 13.22 -0.46 12.40
N MET A 71 13.43 -0.11 11.13
CA MET A 71 12.52 0.77 10.38
C MET A 71 11.12 0.17 10.16
N LEU A 72 10.92 -1.13 10.35
CA LEU A 72 9.59 -1.76 10.30
C LEU A 72 8.77 -1.51 11.56
N GLN A 73 9.39 -1.11 12.66
CA GLN A 73 8.70 -0.89 13.93
C GLN A 73 7.64 0.21 13.79
N GLY A 74 6.42 -0.08 14.24
CA GLY A 74 5.28 0.83 14.18
C GLY A 74 4.62 0.94 12.80
N LEU A 75 5.15 0.30 11.75
CA LEU A 75 4.46 0.16 10.47
C LEU A 75 3.56 -1.07 10.49
N SER A 76 2.33 -0.93 9.99
CA SER A 76 1.42 -2.05 9.81
C SER A 76 1.97 -3.00 8.75
N THR A 77 1.97 -4.30 9.01
CA THR A 77 2.44 -5.33 8.08
C THR A 77 1.30 -6.27 7.73
N LEU A 78 1.09 -6.51 6.44
CA LEU A 78 0.09 -7.46 5.97
C LEU A 78 0.64 -8.88 6.14
N PRO A 79 -0.06 -9.80 6.83
CA PRO A 79 0.37 -11.18 6.92
C PRO A 79 0.47 -11.83 5.53
N PRO A 80 1.55 -12.55 5.22
CA PRO A 80 1.69 -13.22 3.94
C PRO A 80 0.63 -14.33 3.81
N ARG A 81 0.00 -14.41 2.64
CA ARG A 81 -0.87 -15.52 2.31
C ARG A 81 -0.02 -16.77 2.09
N ARG A 82 -0.20 -17.78 2.94
CA ARG A 82 0.41 -19.10 2.73
C ARG A 82 -0.33 -19.81 1.60
N LEU A 83 0.41 -20.18 0.56
CA LEU A 83 -0.08 -20.95 -0.57
C LEU A 83 0.74 -22.23 -0.63
N ALA A 84 0.07 -23.40 -0.67
CA ALA A 84 0.75 -24.67 -0.91
C ALA A 84 1.28 -24.66 -2.35
N HIS A 85 2.58 -24.86 -2.53
CA HIS A 85 3.19 -24.83 -3.85
C HIS A 85 3.68 -26.23 -4.20
N ARG A 86 3.01 -26.87 -5.18
CA ARG A 86 3.34 -28.23 -5.65
C ARG A 86 3.19 -29.35 -4.60
N GLY A 87 2.18 -29.26 -3.74
CA GLY A 87 1.87 -30.34 -2.78
C GLY A 87 2.83 -30.44 -1.58
N ARG A 88 3.63 -29.39 -1.34
CA ARG A 88 4.38 -29.15 -0.10
C ARG A 88 4.21 -27.69 0.33
#